data_AF-A0A163I318-F1
#
_entry.id   AF-A0A163I318-F1
#
_cell.length_a   1.000
_cell.length_b   1.000
_cell.length_c   1.000
_cell.angle_alpha   90.00
_cell.angle_beta   90.00
_cell.angle_gamma   90.00
#
_symmetry.space_group_name_H-M   'P 1'
#
loop_
_entity.id
_entity.type
_entity.pdbx_description
1 polymer ?
#
loop_
_entity_poly.entity_id
_entity_poly.type
_entity_poly.pdbx_seq_one_letter_code
_entity_poly.pdbx_strand_id
1 'polypeptide(L)'
;MNMMIIAWFELRRMVTSRSVLINQFLLPLILIFILGNALSGWFGNDQEFKQQPVRVGVVLSPTDGGQLPKSIQALMNTPALQDILVQEIVASREEAEGKLRRGEVDYAVVTPASFDERMGQGDEVKLELLPGRDRNLNLVADTIFKTFIADANHKQAEAVVLGRDKVLAAQAAAPVEATPGPNITIGQLSEKESTYSAAQYYAAAMLIMFLLYSGLMASSSLLGERESKTLYRLQSAPVTPGTIFAGKIIGCTLITLAQAAAIVLGSMWLYGVKWGPHPFLLTMVCVLIALSSMTIATFITLISSTAAGARGLMQAIIIAMTFVSGGFMPLPMEFFQKIGAFTVNHWAMQSMLRMMLDSEVHLIITCVGMLAAITAALSAAAMFMYRKVGYHA
;
A
#
# COMPACT_ATOMS: atom_id res chain seq x y z
N MET A 1 30.16 -37.48 -10.53
CA MET A 1 29.85 -36.08 -10.93
C MET A 1 29.49 -35.32 -9.66
N ASN A 2 30.15 -34.20 -9.38
CA ASN A 2 30.02 -33.50 -8.09
C ASN A 2 28.79 -32.58 -8.07
N MET A 3 28.13 -32.43 -6.91
CA MET A 3 26.89 -31.65 -6.76
C MET A 3 27.04 -30.20 -7.25
N MET A 4 28.22 -29.61 -7.04
CA MET A 4 28.57 -28.26 -7.50
C MET A 4 28.56 -28.12 -9.03
N ILE A 5 28.92 -29.16 -9.78
CA ILE A 5 28.95 -29.10 -11.25
C ILE A 5 27.52 -29.00 -11.80
N ILE A 6 26.58 -29.71 -11.17
CA ILE A 6 25.15 -29.66 -11.53
C ILE A 6 24.58 -28.27 -11.23
N ALA A 7 24.90 -27.72 -10.04
CA ALA A 7 24.50 -26.36 -9.68
C ALA A 7 25.07 -25.31 -10.65
N TRP A 8 26.34 -25.44 -11.04
CA TRP A 8 26.99 -24.55 -12.00
C TRP A 8 26.37 -24.63 -13.40
N PHE A 9 26.01 -25.83 -13.86
CA PHE A 9 25.34 -26.00 -15.14
C PHE A 9 23.96 -25.31 -15.14
N GLU A 10 23.19 -25.46 -14.07
CA GLU A 10 21.89 -24.80 -13.92
C GLU A 10 22.01 -23.27 -13.93
N LEU A 11 22.99 -22.74 -13.19
CA LEU A 11 23.35 -21.32 -13.20
C LEU A 11 23.61 -20.83 -14.63
N ARG A 12 24.50 -21.50 -15.36
CA ARG A 12 24.87 -21.12 -16.72
C ARG A 12 23.65 -21.15 -17.65
N ARG A 13 22.83 -22.20 -17.56
CA ARG A 13 21.62 -22.36 -18.38
C ARG A 13 20.66 -21.20 -18.20
N MET A 14 20.40 -20.81 -16.95
CA MET A 14 19.48 -19.70 -16.66
C MET A 14 20.02 -18.35 -17.10
N VAL A 15 21.31 -18.07 -16.83
CA VAL A 15 21.95 -16.81 -17.23
C VAL A 15 21.99 -16.65 -18.75
N THR A 16 22.05 -17.75 -19.52
CA THR A 16 21.99 -17.67 -20.98
C THR A 16 20.59 -17.46 -21.56
N SER A 17 19.53 -17.71 -20.79
CA SER A 17 18.15 -17.58 -21.26
C SER A 17 17.64 -16.15 -21.09
N ARG A 18 17.52 -15.43 -22.21
CA ARG A 18 17.01 -14.03 -22.21
C ARG A 18 15.63 -13.91 -21.56
N SER A 19 14.76 -14.88 -21.79
CA SER A 19 13.41 -14.90 -21.21
C SER A 19 13.45 -15.04 -19.68
N VAL A 20 14.35 -15.89 -19.17
CA VAL A 20 14.57 -16.04 -17.73
C VAL A 20 15.12 -14.74 -17.15
N LEU A 21 16.14 -14.14 -17.76
CA LEU A 21 16.71 -12.89 -17.25
C LEU A 21 15.68 -11.74 -17.19
N ILE A 22 14.90 -11.56 -18.26
CA ILE A 22 13.88 -10.50 -18.31
C ILE A 22 12.80 -10.74 -17.25
N ASN A 23 12.24 -11.95 -17.18
CA ASN A 23 11.14 -12.23 -16.27
C ASN A 23 11.60 -12.26 -14.80
N GLN A 24 12.81 -12.73 -14.53
CA GLN A 24 13.32 -12.91 -13.17
C GLN A 24 13.85 -11.59 -12.57
N PHE A 25 14.56 -10.78 -13.38
CA PHE A 25 15.28 -9.60 -12.88
C PHE A 25 14.63 -8.28 -13.29
N LEU A 26 14.18 -8.15 -14.54
CA LEU A 26 13.68 -6.87 -15.06
C LEU A 26 12.21 -6.63 -14.70
N LEU A 27 11.37 -7.65 -14.89
CA LEU A 27 9.93 -7.57 -14.62
C LEU A 27 9.59 -7.11 -13.18
N PRO A 28 10.21 -7.62 -12.09
CA PRO A 28 9.92 -7.13 -10.75
C PRO A 28 10.24 -5.64 -10.59
N LEU A 29 11.37 -5.18 -11.13
CA LEU A 29 11.75 -3.77 -11.05
C LEU A 29 10.77 -2.87 -11.80
N ILE A 30 10.29 -3.30 -12.97
CA ILE A 30 9.25 -2.59 -13.73
C ILE A 30 7.94 -2.55 -12.94
N LEU A 31 7.51 -3.67 -12.35
CA LEU A 31 6.27 -3.72 -11.57
C LEU A 31 6.36 -2.85 -10.31
N ILE A 32 7.50 -2.84 -9.62
CA ILE A 32 7.73 -1.94 -8.49
C ILE A 32 7.58 -0.47 -8.92
N PHE A 33 8.12 -0.10 -10.08
CA PHE A 33 8.00 1.26 -10.61
C PHE A 33 6.55 1.63 -10.94
N ILE A 34 5.86 0.76 -11.67
CA ILE A 34 4.47 1.02 -12.10
C ILE A 34 3.57 1.12 -10.88
N LEU A 35 3.59 0.13 -9.99
CA LEU A 35 2.70 0.12 -8.82
C LEU A 35 3.11 1.16 -7.78
N GLY A 36 4.41 1.34 -7.55
CA GLY A 36 4.95 2.34 -6.63
C GLY A 36 4.53 3.77 -7.00
N ASN A 37 4.53 4.11 -8.30
CA ASN A 37 4.06 5.42 -8.76
C ASN A 37 2.53 5.48 -8.88
N ALA A 38 1.88 4.48 -9.48
CA ALA A 38 0.44 4.51 -9.74
C ALA A 38 -0.40 4.50 -8.46
N LEU A 39 0.06 3.80 -7.42
CA LEU A 39 -0.63 3.72 -6.13
C LEU A 39 0.02 4.60 -5.06
N SER A 40 0.97 5.47 -5.42
CA SER A 40 1.60 6.40 -4.48
C SER A 40 0.59 7.22 -3.71
N GLY A 41 -0.48 7.71 -4.35
CA GLY A 41 -1.53 8.50 -3.70
C GLY A 41 -2.42 7.75 -2.70
N TRP A 42 -2.35 6.41 -2.66
CA TRP A 42 -3.03 5.61 -1.63
C TRP A 42 -2.19 5.40 -0.38
N PHE A 43 -0.88 5.61 -0.47
CA PHE A 43 0.05 5.52 0.65
C PHE A 43 0.33 6.96 1.10
N GLY A 44 0.03 7.28 2.35
CA GLY A 44 0.20 8.63 2.91
C GLY A 44 1.68 8.99 3.05
N ASN A 45 2.36 9.22 1.94
CA ASN A 45 3.79 9.57 1.92
C ASN A 45 4.02 11.02 2.36
N ASP A 46 5.21 11.26 2.92
CA ASP A 46 5.82 12.55 3.30
C ASP A 46 5.92 13.63 2.21
N GLN A 47 5.23 13.49 1.08
CA GLN A 47 4.86 14.69 0.34
C GLN A 47 3.82 15.36 1.21
N GLU A 48 4.20 16.46 1.88
CA GLU A 48 3.25 17.44 2.43
C GLU A 48 2.03 17.41 1.54
N PHE A 49 0.91 16.90 2.05
CA PHE A 49 -0.32 16.85 1.29
C PHE A 49 -0.62 18.31 0.96
N LYS A 50 -0.20 18.76 -0.22
CA LYS A 50 -0.54 20.07 -0.73
C LYS A 50 -2.01 19.96 -1.03
N GLN A 51 -2.81 20.35 -0.04
CA GLN A 51 -4.26 20.44 -0.14
C GLN A 51 -4.54 21.12 -1.47
N GLN A 52 -5.19 20.39 -2.38
CA GLN A 52 -5.53 20.99 -3.65
C GLN A 52 -6.55 22.09 -3.37
N PRO A 53 -6.35 23.28 -3.95
CA PRO A 53 -7.30 24.37 -3.75
C PRO A 53 -8.67 23.94 -4.27
N VAL A 54 -9.68 24.03 -3.41
CA VAL A 54 -11.07 23.76 -3.75
C VAL A 54 -11.64 25.00 -4.40
N ARG A 55 -12.05 24.91 -5.67
CA ARG A 55 -12.76 26.02 -6.33
C ARG A 55 -14.20 26.02 -5.84
N VAL A 56 -14.58 27.08 -5.13
CA VAL A 56 -15.92 27.25 -4.56
C VAL A 56 -16.71 28.27 -5.36
N GLY A 57 -17.77 27.80 -6.03
CA GLY A 57 -18.73 28.65 -6.72
C GLY A 57 -19.71 29.24 -5.73
N VAL A 58 -19.62 30.54 -5.45
CA VAL A 58 -20.57 31.21 -4.56
C VAL A 58 -21.66 31.85 -5.39
N VAL A 59 -22.90 31.36 -5.21
CA VAL A 59 -24.09 31.93 -5.84
C VAL A 59 -24.64 33.03 -4.95
N LEU A 60 -24.66 34.23 -5.49
CA LEU A 60 -25.10 35.43 -4.80
C LEU A 60 -26.58 35.70 -5.05
N SER A 61 -27.26 36.22 -4.02
CA SER A 61 -28.63 36.66 -4.17
C SER A 61 -28.66 38.02 -4.91
N PRO A 62 -29.54 38.20 -5.92
CA PRO A 62 -29.66 39.46 -6.66
C PRO A 62 -30.03 40.66 -5.77
N THR A 63 -30.69 40.41 -4.65
CA THR A 63 -31.16 41.41 -3.68
C THR A 63 -30.03 42.07 -2.89
N ASP A 64 -28.87 41.44 -2.77
CA ASP A 64 -27.72 41.95 -2.00
C ASP A 64 -26.69 42.69 -2.89
N GLY A 65 -27.13 43.16 -4.07
CA GLY A 65 -26.29 43.92 -4.99
C GLY A 65 -25.13 43.13 -5.60
N GLY A 66 -25.19 41.79 -5.54
CA GLY A 66 -24.11 40.93 -6.03
C GLY A 66 -22.83 40.99 -5.18
N GLN A 67 -22.95 41.29 -3.88
CA GLN A 67 -21.83 41.22 -2.93
C GLN A 67 -21.92 39.95 -2.07
N LEU A 68 -20.77 39.35 -1.78
CA LEU A 68 -20.66 38.24 -0.83
C LEU A 68 -21.08 38.74 0.57
N PRO A 69 -21.85 37.97 1.35
CA PRO A 69 -22.11 38.30 2.74
C PRO A 69 -20.79 38.50 3.49
N LYS A 70 -20.72 39.51 4.35
CA LYS A 70 -19.52 39.87 5.11
C LYS A 70 -19.03 38.71 5.97
N SER A 71 -19.94 37.88 6.48
CA SER A 71 -19.60 36.70 7.28
C SER A 71 -18.90 35.61 6.44
N ILE A 72 -19.39 35.34 5.23
CA ILE A 72 -18.76 34.40 4.28
C ILE A 72 -17.45 34.99 3.74
N GLN A 73 -17.42 36.31 3.49
CA GLN A 73 -16.22 37.00 3.04
C GLN A 73 -15.11 36.94 4.11
N ALA A 74 -15.46 37.11 5.38
CA ALA A 74 -14.53 36.94 6.49
C ALA A 74 -14.01 35.51 6.61
N LEU A 75 -14.88 34.51 6.40
CA LEU A 75 -14.47 33.10 6.34
C LEU A 75 -13.45 32.86 5.21
N MET A 76 -13.77 33.26 3.98
CA MET A 76 -12.89 33.06 2.82
C MET A 76 -11.55 33.84 2.94
N ASN A 77 -11.56 34.99 3.59
CA ASN A 77 -10.36 35.80 3.79
C ASN A 77 -9.48 35.34 4.96
N THR A 78 -9.88 34.29 5.70
CA THR A 78 -9.05 33.74 6.78
C THR A 78 -7.73 33.23 6.20
N PRO A 79 -6.55 33.65 6.70
CA PRO A 79 -5.25 33.31 6.10
C PRO A 79 -5.02 31.81 5.88
N ALA A 80 -5.49 30.96 6.81
CA ALA A 80 -5.39 29.51 6.69
C ALA A 80 -6.30 28.89 5.60
N LEU A 81 -7.32 29.61 5.15
CA LEU A 81 -8.29 29.15 4.15
C LEU A 81 -8.01 29.69 2.75
N GLN A 82 -7.21 30.75 2.59
CA GLN A 82 -6.89 31.34 1.27
C GLN A 82 -6.13 30.36 0.36
N ASP A 83 -5.28 29.50 0.94
CA ASP A 83 -4.55 28.46 0.21
C ASP A 83 -5.43 27.22 -0.09
N ILE A 84 -6.60 27.11 0.55
CA ILE A 84 -7.50 25.95 0.47
C ILE A 84 -8.74 26.25 -0.36
N LEU A 85 -9.28 27.47 -0.32
CA LEU A 85 -10.52 27.86 -0.97
C LEU A 85 -10.28 28.96 -2.00
N VAL A 86 -10.51 28.63 -3.27
CA VAL A 86 -10.48 29.60 -4.37
C VAL A 86 -11.91 29.97 -4.71
N GLN A 87 -12.31 31.19 -4.39
CA GLN A 87 -13.66 31.67 -4.65
C GLN A 87 -13.87 31.99 -6.14
N GLU A 88 -14.99 31.56 -6.69
CA GLU A 88 -15.49 31.95 -8.00
C GLU A 88 -16.94 32.45 -7.85
N ILE A 89 -17.21 33.68 -8.26
CA ILE A 89 -18.58 34.23 -8.18
C ILE A 89 -19.39 33.67 -9.34
N VAL A 90 -20.57 33.14 -9.03
CA VAL A 90 -21.48 32.56 -10.02
C VAL A 90 -22.82 33.30 -9.99
N ALA A 91 -23.38 33.60 -11.16
CA ALA A 91 -24.53 34.49 -11.26
C ALA A 91 -25.86 33.80 -10.90
N SER A 92 -25.97 32.48 -11.10
CA SER A 92 -27.17 31.72 -10.74
C SER A 92 -26.89 30.29 -10.29
N ARG A 93 -27.90 29.68 -9.66
CA ARG A 93 -27.88 28.28 -9.23
C ARG A 93 -27.70 27.34 -10.42
N GLU A 94 -28.36 27.61 -11.55
CA GLU A 94 -28.27 26.81 -12.78
C GLU A 94 -26.87 26.90 -13.42
N GLU A 95 -26.26 28.08 -13.38
CA GLU A 95 -24.88 28.25 -13.84
C GLU A 95 -23.91 27.46 -12.95
N ALA A 96 -24.11 27.49 -11.62
CA ALA A 96 -23.32 26.73 -10.68
C ALA A 96 -23.43 25.22 -10.92
N GLU A 97 -24.65 24.70 -11.13
CA GLU A 97 -24.86 23.29 -11.50
C GLU A 97 -24.15 22.93 -12.81
N GLY A 98 -24.21 23.82 -13.81
CA GLY A 98 -23.51 23.64 -15.08
C GLY A 98 -21.99 23.56 -14.90
N LYS A 99 -21.41 24.46 -14.11
CA LYS A 99 -19.97 24.51 -13.80
C LYS A 99 -19.52 23.29 -12.98
N LEU A 100 -20.33 22.85 -12.01
CA LEU A 100 -20.09 21.63 -11.23
C LEU A 100 -20.07 20.38 -12.11
N ARG A 101 -21.00 20.28 -13.08
CA ARG A 101 -21.04 19.15 -14.04
C ARG A 101 -19.83 19.13 -14.96
N ARG A 102 -19.36 20.31 -15.40
CA ARG A 102 -18.16 20.46 -16.26
C ARG A 102 -16.84 20.33 -15.49
N GLY A 103 -16.86 20.40 -14.15
CA GLY A 103 -15.66 20.35 -13.32
C GLY A 103 -14.85 21.65 -13.34
N GLU A 104 -15.49 22.77 -13.70
CA GLU A 104 -14.92 24.12 -13.63
C GLU A 104 -14.88 24.61 -12.17
N VAL A 105 -15.86 24.18 -11.38
CA VAL A 105 -16.00 24.44 -9.94
C VAL A 105 -16.10 23.09 -9.22
N ASP A 106 -15.47 22.97 -8.05
CA ASP A 106 -15.41 21.71 -7.29
C ASP A 106 -16.53 21.62 -6.24
N TYR A 107 -17.01 22.76 -5.74
CA TYR A 107 -18.10 22.85 -4.76
C TYR A 107 -18.89 24.14 -4.96
N ALA A 108 -20.21 24.16 -4.76
CA ALA A 108 -20.96 25.42 -4.82
C ALA A 108 -21.78 25.69 -3.55
N VAL A 109 -21.88 26.97 -3.19
CA VAL A 109 -22.61 27.44 -2.03
C VAL A 109 -23.61 28.48 -2.47
N VAL A 110 -24.90 28.19 -2.23
CA VAL A 110 -26.00 29.09 -2.57
C VAL A 110 -26.42 29.84 -1.32
N THR A 111 -26.23 31.16 -1.38
CA THR A 111 -26.52 32.05 -0.26
C THR A 111 -27.93 32.63 -0.44
N PRO A 112 -28.82 32.52 0.58
CA PRO A 112 -30.12 33.17 0.53
C PRO A 112 -30.02 34.69 0.67
N ALA A 113 -31.06 35.40 0.25
CA ALA A 113 -31.14 36.87 0.34
C ALA A 113 -30.97 37.37 1.78
N SER A 114 -30.22 38.46 1.94
CA SER A 114 -30.03 39.18 3.21
C SER A 114 -29.50 38.27 4.32
N PHE A 115 -28.54 37.40 3.97
CA PHE A 115 -27.97 36.37 4.84
C PHE A 115 -27.47 36.90 6.18
N ASP A 116 -26.63 37.94 6.17
CA ASP A 116 -26.03 38.51 7.39
C ASP A 116 -27.08 39.20 8.28
N GLU A 117 -28.06 39.88 7.68
CA GLU A 117 -29.11 40.59 8.44
C GLU A 117 -30.04 39.60 9.14
N ARG A 118 -30.48 38.57 8.42
CA ARG A 118 -31.35 37.51 8.98
C ARG A 118 -30.63 36.71 10.07
N MET A 119 -29.36 36.37 9.83
CA MET A 119 -28.51 35.76 10.86
C MET A 119 -28.32 36.71 12.05
N GLY A 120 -28.16 38.01 11.80
CA GLY A 120 -28.03 39.05 12.81
C GLY A 120 -29.32 39.36 13.57
N GLN A 121 -30.49 38.96 13.06
CA GLN A 121 -31.79 39.10 13.76
C GLN A 121 -32.15 37.83 14.54
N GLY A 122 -31.62 36.67 14.14
CA GLY A 122 -31.93 35.36 14.73
C GLY A 122 -32.98 34.58 13.94
N ASP A 123 -33.24 34.99 12.70
CA ASP A 123 -34.17 34.30 11.81
C ASP A 123 -33.56 33.00 11.27
N GLU A 124 -34.43 32.06 10.87
CA GLU A 124 -33.99 30.83 10.21
C GLU A 124 -33.35 31.16 8.85
N VAL A 125 -32.10 30.75 8.66
CA VAL A 125 -31.33 30.91 7.41
C VAL A 125 -30.85 29.55 6.93
N LYS A 126 -31.06 29.23 5.65
CA LYS A 126 -30.64 27.96 5.03
C LYS A 126 -29.55 28.23 4.00
N LEU A 127 -28.35 27.73 4.27
CA LEU A 127 -27.26 27.70 3.31
C LEU A 127 -27.36 26.40 2.51
N GLU A 128 -27.56 26.49 1.20
CA GLU A 128 -27.61 25.30 0.33
C GLU A 128 -26.20 24.99 -0.18
N LEU A 129 -25.77 23.74 0.05
CA LEU A 129 -24.45 23.25 -0.28
C LEU A 129 -24.56 22.22 -1.41
N LEU A 130 -23.88 22.48 -2.53
CA LEU A 130 -23.95 21.68 -3.75
C LEU A 130 -22.59 21.00 -4.00
N PRO A 131 -22.45 19.69 -3.71
CA PRO A 131 -21.20 18.98 -3.95
C PRO A 131 -20.94 18.74 -5.44
N GLY A 132 -19.67 18.85 -5.87
CA GLY A 132 -19.22 18.56 -7.22
C GLY A 132 -18.77 17.11 -7.42
N ARG A 133 -17.88 16.88 -8.40
CA ARG A 133 -17.46 15.53 -8.82
C ARG A 133 -16.43 14.87 -7.90
N ASP A 134 -15.56 15.66 -7.26
CA ASP A 134 -14.48 15.15 -6.42
C ASP A 134 -14.94 15.03 -4.96
N ARG A 135 -15.00 13.81 -4.46
CA ARG A 135 -15.46 13.53 -3.09
C ARG A 135 -14.51 14.10 -2.03
N ASN A 136 -13.21 14.12 -2.28
CA ASN A 136 -12.24 14.59 -1.29
C ASN A 136 -12.31 16.11 -1.16
N LEU A 137 -12.37 16.83 -2.29
CA LEU A 137 -12.55 18.28 -2.29
C LEU A 137 -13.89 18.68 -1.68
N ASN A 138 -14.95 17.92 -1.98
CA ASN A 138 -16.26 18.10 -1.37
C ASN A 138 -16.21 17.96 0.16
N LEU A 139 -15.48 16.97 0.69
CA LEU A 139 -15.37 16.78 2.14
C LEU A 139 -14.68 17.95 2.83
N VAL A 140 -13.65 18.52 2.19
CA VAL A 140 -12.92 19.70 2.72
C VAL A 140 -13.87 20.91 2.79
N ALA A 141 -14.51 21.25 1.68
CA ALA A 141 -15.45 22.37 1.63
C ALA A 141 -16.65 22.16 2.57
N ASP A 142 -17.24 20.96 2.57
CA ASP A 142 -18.37 20.59 3.43
C ASP A 142 -18.01 20.75 4.92
N THR A 143 -16.82 20.32 5.33
CA THR A 143 -16.32 20.51 6.70
C THR A 143 -16.20 21.99 7.04
N ILE A 144 -15.59 22.79 6.16
CA ILE A 144 -15.40 24.23 6.41
C ILE A 144 -16.76 24.95 6.55
N PHE A 145 -17.68 24.76 5.60
CA PHE A 145 -18.98 25.44 5.63
C PHE A 145 -19.90 24.92 6.74
N LYS A 146 -19.89 23.62 7.05
CA LYS A 146 -20.66 23.09 8.20
C LYS A 146 -20.11 23.58 9.53
N THR A 147 -18.79 23.62 9.71
CA THR A 147 -18.18 24.17 10.92
C THR A 147 -18.49 25.65 11.06
N PHE A 148 -18.48 26.42 9.97
CA PHE A 148 -18.91 27.82 9.98
C PHE A 148 -20.37 27.99 10.43
N ILE A 149 -21.31 27.20 9.88
CA ILE A 149 -22.72 27.27 10.28
C ILE A 149 -22.91 26.78 11.72
N ALA A 150 -22.17 25.77 12.16
CA ALA A 150 -22.21 25.28 13.54
C ALA A 150 -21.71 26.35 14.53
N ASP A 151 -20.63 27.07 14.21
CA ASP A 151 -20.11 28.19 15.00
C ASP A 151 -21.11 29.36 15.06
N ALA A 152 -21.74 29.70 13.93
CA ALA A 152 -22.79 30.71 13.88
C ALA A 152 -24.00 30.33 14.75
N ASN A 153 -24.47 29.07 14.65
CA ASN A 153 -25.55 28.55 15.47
C ASN A 153 -25.19 28.56 16.97
N HIS A 154 -23.94 28.24 17.32
CA HIS A 154 -23.48 28.27 18.70
C HIS A 154 -23.53 29.70 19.26
N LYS A 155 -23.00 30.68 18.54
CA LYS A 155 -23.05 32.10 18.92
C LYS A 155 -24.48 32.62 19.05
N GLN A 156 -25.37 32.21 18.15
CA GLN A 156 -26.79 32.56 18.25
C GLN A 156 -27.44 31.92 19.49
N ALA A 157 -27.17 30.64 19.77
CA ALA A 157 -27.70 29.96 20.95
C ALA A 157 -27.22 30.63 22.25
N GLU A 158 -25.94 31.00 22.34
CA GLU A 158 -25.40 31.77 23.45
C GLU A 158 -26.10 33.12 23.61
N ALA A 159 -26.32 33.84 22.50
CA ALA A 159 -27.01 35.13 22.51
C ALA A 159 -28.47 35.02 22.99
N VAL A 160 -29.15 33.92 22.65
CA VAL A 160 -30.52 33.64 23.12
C VAL A 160 -30.54 33.31 24.62
N VAL A 161 -29.56 32.53 25.11
CA VAL A 161 -29.52 32.07 26.52
C VAL A 161 -29.01 33.14 27.49
N LEU A 162 -27.94 33.86 27.12
CA LEU A 162 -27.25 34.82 28.00
C LEU A 162 -27.76 36.26 27.83
N GLY A 163 -28.47 36.54 26.73
CA GLY A 163 -28.89 37.88 26.32
C GLY A 163 -27.82 38.56 25.46
N ARG A 164 -28.27 39.15 24.34
CA ARG A 164 -27.43 39.76 23.28
C ARG A 164 -26.38 40.74 23.82
N ASP A 165 -26.78 41.60 24.75
CA ASP A 165 -25.91 42.64 25.31
C ASP A 165 -24.75 42.07 26.12
N LYS A 166 -24.97 40.95 26.83
CA LYS A 166 -23.93 40.29 27.62
C LYS A 166 -22.94 39.52 26.74
N VAL A 167 -23.42 38.92 25.65
CA VAL A 167 -22.56 38.22 24.68
C VAL A 167 -21.70 39.21 23.89
N LEU A 168 -22.27 40.34 23.46
CA LEU A 168 -21.51 41.40 22.79
C LEU A 168 -20.46 42.02 23.73
N ALA A 169 -20.80 42.23 25.00
CA ALA A 169 -19.84 42.70 26.00
C ALA A 169 -18.74 41.67 26.30
N ALA A 170 -19.06 40.37 26.35
CA ALA A 170 -18.09 39.30 26.55
C ALA A 170 -17.16 39.11 25.35
N GLN A 171 -17.67 39.23 24.12
CA GLN A 171 -16.87 39.17 22.89
C GLN A 171 -15.96 40.40 22.74
N ALA A 172 -16.40 41.57 23.16
CA ALA A 172 -15.58 42.79 23.18
C ALA A 172 -14.51 42.79 24.29
N ALA A 173 -14.75 42.05 25.38
CA ALA A 173 -13.82 41.90 26.51
C ALA A 173 -12.88 40.69 26.38
N ALA A 174 -13.13 39.77 25.44
CA ALA A 174 -12.26 38.65 25.16
C ALA A 174 -10.93 39.15 24.57
N PRO A 175 -9.77 38.77 25.14
CA PRO A 175 -8.48 39.08 24.54
C PRO A 175 -8.43 38.56 23.11
N VAL A 176 -8.00 39.39 22.17
CA VAL A 176 -7.83 39.06 20.73
C VAL A 176 -6.73 38.02 20.50
N GLU A 177 -6.06 37.54 21.55
CA GLU A 177 -5.18 36.38 21.51
C GLU A 177 -6.02 35.09 21.42
N ALA A 178 -6.62 34.89 20.25
CA ALA A 178 -6.90 33.54 19.78
C ALA A 178 -5.54 32.84 19.65
N THR A 179 -5.20 32.00 20.63
CA THR A 179 -4.07 31.07 20.50
C THR A 179 -4.27 30.32 19.18
N PRO A 180 -3.41 30.52 18.17
CA PRO A 180 -3.63 29.96 16.85
C PRO A 180 -3.23 28.49 16.92
N GLY A 181 -4.19 27.66 17.28
CA GLY A 181 -4.02 26.21 17.28
C GLY A 181 -5.29 25.55 17.81
N PRO A 182 -5.78 24.48 17.17
CA PRO A 182 -6.80 23.66 17.81
C PRO A 182 -6.27 23.22 19.17
N ASN A 183 -7.05 23.38 20.25
CA ASN A 183 -6.78 22.81 21.58
C ASN A 183 -6.97 21.28 21.57
N ILE A 184 -6.46 20.63 20.53
CA ILE A 184 -6.58 19.21 20.27
C ILE A 184 -5.16 18.71 20.06
N THR A 185 -4.65 18.02 21.06
CA THR A 185 -3.46 17.17 20.90
C THR A 185 -3.90 15.93 20.12
N ILE A 186 -3.64 15.91 18.82
CA ILE A 186 -3.79 14.67 18.04
C ILE A 186 -2.75 13.69 18.56
N GLY A 187 -3.20 12.66 19.28
CA GLY A 187 -2.34 11.58 19.72
C GLY A 187 -1.75 10.86 18.51
N GLN A 188 -0.45 10.97 18.31
CA GLN A 188 0.26 10.20 17.30
C GLN A 188 0.42 8.77 17.82
N LEU A 189 -0.18 7.80 17.13
CA LEU A 189 -0.08 6.38 17.50
C LEU A 189 1.32 5.75 17.22
N SER A 190 2.28 6.53 16.70
CA SER A 190 3.64 6.06 16.39
C SER A 190 4.68 7.10 16.82
N GLU A 191 5.62 6.71 17.69
CA GLU A 191 6.76 7.55 18.15
C GLU A 191 7.78 7.88 17.05
N LYS A 192 7.70 7.21 15.90
CA LYS A 192 8.47 7.53 14.70
C LYS A 192 7.50 7.73 13.53
N GLU A 193 7.64 8.84 12.82
CA GLU A 193 6.96 9.20 11.56
C GLU A 193 7.20 8.22 10.39
N SER A 194 7.65 6.99 10.64
CA SER A 194 7.91 6.06 9.56
C SER A 194 6.59 5.43 9.12
N THR A 195 5.93 6.06 8.15
CA THR A 195 5.04 5.36 7.21
C THR A 195 5.91 4.82 6.07
N TYR A 196 5.64 3.61 5.59
CA TYR A 196 6.34 3.11 4.42
C TYR A 196 5.75 3.72 3.15
N SER A 197 6.62 4.04 2.20
CA SER A 197 6.18 4.50 0.88
C SER A 197 5.52 3.39 0.07
N ALA A 198 4.69 3.74 -0.91
CA ALA A 198 4.18 2.78 -1.90
C ALA A 198 5.34 2.01 -2.58
N ALA A 199 6.44 2.69 -2.90
CA ALA A 199 7.62 2.05 -3.49
C ALA A 199 8.26 1.02 -2.54
N GLN A 200 8.39 1.34 -1.24
CA GLN A 200 8.86 0.40 -0.21
C GLN A 200 7.94 -0.81 -0.08
N TYR A 201 6.63 -0.56 -0.02
CA TYR A 201 5.62 -1.61 0.10
C TYR A 201 5.66 -2.57 -1.09
N TYR A 202 5.62 -2.04 -2.31
CA TYR A 202 5.66 -2.86 -3.51
C TYR A 202 7.03 -3.49 -3.75
N ALA A 203 8.12 -2.87 -3.30
CA ALA A 203 9.44 -3.51 -3.32
C ALA A 203 9.47 -4.78 -2.45
N ALA A 204 8.95 -4.71 -1.22
CA ALA A 204 8.82 -5.88 -0.35
C ALA A 204 7.89 -6.94 -0.96
N ALA A 205 6.70 -6.55 -1.40
CA ALA A 205 5.71 -7.49 -1.95
C ALA A 205 6.22 -8.19 -3.22
N MET A 206 6.80 -7.44 -4.17
CA MET A 206 7.34 -8.01 -5.41
C MET A 206 8.57 -8.86 -5.12
N LEU A 207 9.46 -8.47 -4.21
CA LEU A 207 10.59 -9.31 -3.80
C LEU A 207 10.10 -10.68 -3.32
N ILE A 208 9.13 -10.71 -2.40
CA ILE A 208 8.55 -11.95 -1.86
C ILE A 208 7.91 -12.79 -2.98
N MET A 209 7.07 -12.17 -3.81
CA MET A 209 6.35 -12.87 -4.88
C MET A 209 7.33 -13.52 -5.89
N PHE A 210 8.37 -12.79 -6.28
CA PHE A 210 9.36 -13.27 -7.24
C PHE A 210 10.33 -14.31 -6.65
N LEU A 211 10.67 -14.19 -5.36
CA LEU A 211 11.34 -15.26 -4.61
C LEU A 211 10.49 -16.54 -4.63
N LEU A 212 9.16 -16.43 -4.45
CA LEU A 212 8.24 -17.56 -4.53
C LEU A 212 8.17 -18.17 -5.94
N TYR A 213 8.22 -17.35 -7.00
CA TYR A 213 8.26 -17.84 -8.38
C TYR A 213 9.52 -18.63 -8.73
N SER A 214 10.61 -18.50 -7.96
CA SER A 214 11.81 -19.30 -8.22
C SER A 214 11.59 -20.81 -8.08
N GLY A 215 10.66 -21.24 -7.23
CA GLY A 215 10.21 -22.63 -7.14
C GLY A 215 9.60 -23.15 -8.45
N LEU A 216 9.08 -22.26 -9.31
CA LEU A 216 8.50 -22.62 -10.60
C LEU A 216 9.57 -23.17 -11.53
N MET A 217 10.76 -22.58 -11.44
CA MET A 217 11.93 -23.00 -12.18
C MET A 217 12.44 -24.35 -11.69
N ALA A 218 12.48 -24.56 -10.36
CA ALA A 218 12.86 -25.85 -9.79
C ALA A 218 11.87 -26.95 -10.23
N SER A 219 10.57 -26.67 -10.14
CA SER A 219 9.51 -27.62 -10.53
C SER A 219 9.55 -27.98 -12.01
N SER A 220 9.67 -26.96 -12.88
CA SER A 220 9.77 -27.16 -14.33
C SER A 220 11.08 -27.84 -14.74
N SER A 221 12.18 -27.56 -14.05
CA SER A 221 13.47 -28.23 -14.30
C SER A 221 13.42 -29.72 -13.96
N LEU A 222 12.73 -30.10 -12.87
CA LEU A 222 12.53 -31.50 -12.50
C LEU A 222 11.58 -32.24 -13.44
N LEU A 223 10.38 -31.69 -13.66
CA LEU A 223 9.34 -32.36 -14.46
C LEU A 223 9.66 -32.34 -15.95
N GLY A 224 10.31 -31.28 -16.44
CA GLY A 224 10.73 -31.16 -17.83
C GLY A 224 11.74 -32.23 -18.25
N GLU A 225 12.61 -32.68 -17.35
CA GLU A 225 13.54 -33.79 -17.63
C GLU A 225 12.85 -35.15 -17.70
N ARG A 226 11.80 -35.34 -16.90
CA ARG A 226 10.94 -36.52 -16.98
C ARG A 226 10.18 -36.54 -18.31
N GLU A 227 9.60 -35.41 -18.72
CA GLU A 227 8.88 -35.27 -19.99
C GLU A 227 9.82 -35.44 -21.20
N SER A 228 11.03 -34.87 -21.14
CA SER A 228 12.02 -34.94 -22.21
C SER A 228 12.71 -36.30 -22.33
N LYS A 229 12.35 -37.28 -21.48
CA LYS A 229 12.98 -38.61 -21.35
C LYS A 229 14.50 -38.56 -21.10
N THR A 230 15.04 -37.40 -20.74
CA THR A 230 16.46 -37.22 -20.40
C THR A 230 16.76 -37.75 -19.00
N LEU A 231 15.74 -37.91 -18.15
CA LEU A 231 15.86 -38.50 -16.82
C LEU A 231 16.47 -39.92 -16.86
N TYR A 232 16.09 -40.76 -17.82
CA TYR A 232 16.63 -42.11 -17.99
C TYR A 232 18.15 -42.10 -18.30
N ARG A 233 18.61 -41.11 -19.08
CA ARG A 233 20.04 -40.93 -19.37
C ARG A 233 20.81 -40.46 -18.13
N LEU A 234 20.22 -39.57 -17.34
CA LEU A 234 20.80 -39.14 -16.05
C LEU A 234 20.87 -40.26 -15.02
N GLN A 235 19.87 -41.16 -14.99
CA GLN A 235 19.87 -42.33 -14.12
C GLN A 235 20.90 -43.39 -14.54
N SER A 236 21.26 -43.47 -15.83
CA SER A 236 22.34 -44.34 -16.30
C SER A 236 23.75 -43.83 -16.02
N ALA A 237 23.89 -42.57 -15.56
CA ALA A 237 25.18 -42.03 -15.14
C ALA A 237 25.52 -42.48 -13.70
N PRO A 238 26.80 -42.60 -13.33
CA PRO A 238 27.23 -43.00 -11.98
C PRO A 238 27.03 -41.84 -10.97
N VAL A 239 25.80 -41.43 -10.78
CA VAL A 239 25.35 -40.37 -9.86
C VAL A 239 24.04 -40.77 -9.23
N THR A 240 23.94 -40.61 -7.91
CA THR A 240 22.69 -40.91 -7.21
C THR A 240 21.62 -39.85 -7.54
N PRO A 241 20.35 -40.25 -7.69
CA PRO A 241 19.23 -39.31 -7.94
C PRO A 241 19.15 -38.17 -6.93
N GLY A 242 19.48 -38.43 -5.66
CA GLY A 242 19.54 -37.41 -4.60
C GLY A 242 20.60 -36.34 -4.84
N THR A 243 21.74 -36.69 -5.44
CA THR A 243 22.81 -35.72 -5.76
C THR A 243 22.39 -34.78 -6.90
N ILE A 244 21.65 -35.31 -7.87
CA ILE A 244 21.08 -34.52 -8.97
C ILE A 244 20.03 -33.54 -8.44
N PHE A 245 19.12 -34.04 -7.61
CA PHE A 245 18.09 -33.24 -6.98
C PHE A 245 18.68 -32.11 -6.13
N ALA A 246 19.59 -32.44 -5.20
CA ALA A 246 20.23 -31.44 -4.34
C ALA A 246 21.04 -30.42 -5.15
N GLY A 247 21.77 -30.85 -6.19
CA GLY A 247 22.50 -29.95 -7.08
C GLY A 247 21.58 -28.96 -7.80
N LYS A 248 20.41 -29.40 -8.27
CA LYS A 248 19.41 -28.53 -8.89
C LYS A 248 18.82 -27.53 -7.91
N ILE A 249 18.43 -27.99 -6.72
CA ILE A 249 17.87 -27.11 -5.68
C ILE A 249 18.89 -26.05 -5.28
N ILE A 250 20.14 -26.43 -5.01
CA ILE A 250 21.21 -25.47 -4.68
C ILE A 250 21.42 -24.47 -5.83
N GLY A 251 21.49 -24.93 -7.08
CA GLY A 251 21.63 -24.06 -8.25
C GLY A 251 20.49 -23.06 -8.35
N CYS A 252 19.24 -23.51 -8.20
CA CYS A 252 18.06 -22.66 -8.23
C CYS A 252 18.08 -21.65 -7.07
N THR A 253 18.39 -22.08 -5.84
CA THR A 253 18.46 -21.20 -4.66
C THR A 253 19.52 -20.12 -4.83
N LEU A 254 20.70 -20.43 -5.39
CA LEU A 254 21.74 -19.43 -5.65
C LEU A 254 21.26 -18.35 -6.62
N ILE A 255 20.51 -18.73 -7.65
CA ILE A 255 19.93 -17.81 -8.64
C ILE A 255 18.85 -16.95 -7.99
N THR A 256 18.00 -17.55 -7.16
CA THR A 256 16.99 -16.85 -6.36
C THR A 256 17.63 -15.79 -5.45
N LEU A 257 18.75 -16.10 -4.82
CA LEU A 257 19.47 -15.15 -3.96
C LEU A 257 20.11 -14.03 -4.78
N ALA A 258 20.68 -14.34 -5.95
CA ALA A 258 21.20 -13.33 -6.87
C ALA A 258 20.08 -12.40 -7.38
N GLN A 259 18.91 -12.95 -7.68
CA GLN A 259 17.71 -12.18 -8.03
C GLN A 259 17.27 -11.29 -6.86
N ALA A 260 17.21 -11.81 -5.64
CA ALA A 260 16.85 -11.04 -4.47
C ALA A 260 17.79 -9.84 -4.28
N ALA A 261 19.09 -10.07 -4.39
CA ALA A 261 20.10 -9.01 -4.33
C ALA A 261 19.88 -7.97 -5.44
N ALA A 262 19.60 -8.38 -6.68
CA ALA A 262 19.33 -7.45 -7.78
C ALA A 262 18.07 -6.61 -7.54
N ILE A 263 16.99 -7.18 -6.99
CA ILE A 263 15.76 -6.45 -6.67
C ILE A 263 16.00 -5.48 -5.51
N VAL A 264 16.69 -5.90 -4.44
CA VAL A 264 17.00 -5.06 -3.28
C VAL A 264 17.89 -3.89 -3.69
N LEU A 265 18.99 -4.16 -4.40
CA LEU A 265 19.91 -3.11 -4.87
C LEU A 265 19.27 -2.21 -5.93
N GLY A 266 18.51 -2.79 -6.86
CA GLY A 266 17.80 -2.05 -7.89
C GLY A 266 16.73 -1.13 -7.31
N SER A 267 15.94 -1.60 -6.35
CA SER A 267 14.93 -0.76 -5.68
C SER A 267 15.57 0.34 -4.81
N MET A 268 16.72 0.06 -4.20
CA MET A 268 17.48 1.07 -3.45
C MET A 268 18.04 2.16 -4.38
N TRP A 269 18.63 1.78 -5.52
CA TRP A 269 19.30 2.73 -6.41
C TRP A 269 18.35 3.48 -7.34
N LEU A 270 17.34 2.81 -7.89
CA LEU A 270 16.40 3.40 -8.85
C LEU A 270 15.25 4.16 -8.17
N TYR A 271 14.77 3.67 -7.02
CA TYR A 271 13.56 4.17 -6.37
C TYR A 271 13.80 4.71 -4.96
N GLY A 272 15.05 4.73 -4.47
CA GLY A 272 15.38 5.27 -3.15
C GLY A 272 14.81 4.46 -1.97
N VAL A 273 14.48 3.18 -2.18
CA VAL A 273 13.89 2.32 -1.14
C VAL A 273 14.88 2.09 -0.01
N LYS A 274 14.50 2.52 1.21
CA LYS A 274 15.25 2.26 2.44
C LYS A 274 14.75 0.95 3.05
N TRP A 275 15.60 -0.08 3.02
CA TRP A 275 15.29 -1.42 3.56
C TRP A 275 15.54 -1.57 5.08
N GLY A 276 16.11 -0.55 5.72
CA GLY A 276 16.45 -0.54 7.15
C GLY A 276 17.92 -0.88 7.45
N PRO A 277 18.34 -0.76 8.72
CA PRO A 277 19.74 -0.89 9.13
C PRO A 277 20.22 -2.34 9.29
N HIS A 278 19.34 -3.33 9.11
CA HIS A 278 19.62 -4.75 9.38
C HIS A 278 19.70 -5.60 8.10
N PRO A 279 20.74 -5.44 7.25
CA PRO A 279 20.86 -6.20 6.01
C PRO A 279 20.98 -7.70 6.24
N PHE A 280 21.56 -8.13 7.38
CA PHE A 280 21.64 -9.54 7.74
C PHE A 280 20.25 -10.18 7.90
N LEU A 281 19.34 -9.54 8.63
CA LEU A 281 17.96 -10.03 8.80
C LEU A 281 17.22 -10.07 7.47
N LEU A 282 17.41 -9.06 6.60
CA LEU A 282 16.85 -9.06 5.25
C LEU A 282 17.32 -10.26 4.43
N THR A 283 18.63 -10.54 4.44
CA THR A 283 19.17 -11.72 3.72
C THR A 283 18.63 -13.03 4.29
N MET A 284 18.46 -13.12 5.61
CA MET A 284 17.88 -14.29 6.27
C MET A 284 16.43 -14.51 5.83
N VAL A 285 15.61 -13.46 5.76
CA VAL A 285 14.24 -13.53 5.24
C VAL A 285 14.24 -14.03 3.78
N CYS A 286 15.11 -13.50 2.92
CA CYS A 286 15.21 -13.93 1.53
C CYS A 286 15.55 -15.42 1.41
N VAL A 287 16.49 -15.92 2.23
CA VAL A 287 16.86 -17.34 2.28
C VAL A 287 15.68 -18.20 2.74
N LEU A 288 14.98 -17.82 3.80
CA LEU A 288 13.84 -18.57 4.33
C LEU A 288 12.69 -18.67 3.31
N ILE A 289 12.41 -17.59 2.59
CA ILE A 289 11.41 -17.58 1.52
C ILE A 289 11.86 -18.47 0.36
N ALA A 290 13.13 -18.38 -0.06
CA ALA A 290 13.65 -19.23 -1.12
C ALA A 290 13.53 -20.72 -0.75
N LEU A 291 13.88 -21.10 0.49
CA LEU A 291 13.72 -22.47 0.99
C LEU A 291 12.25 -22.91 1.05
N SER A 292 11.36 -22.03 1.53
CA SER A 292 9.91 -22.28 1.53
C SER A 292 9.38 -22.52 0.12
N SER A 293 9.78 -21.69 -0.84
CA SER A 293 9.42 -21.80 -2.26
C SER A 293 9.89 -23.14 -2.85
N MET A 294 11.14 -23.53 -2.62
CA MET A 294 11.67 -24.82 -3.06
C MET A 294 10.89 -25.99 -2.44
N THR A 295 10.54 -25.88 -1.17
CA THR A 295 9.75 -26.91 -0.48
C THR A 295 8.36 -27.05 -1.09
N ILE A 296 7.66 -25.94 -1.31
CA ILE A 296 6.34 -25.93 -1.98
C ILE A 296 6.47 -26.49 -3.41
N ALA A 297 7.52 -26.12 -4.14
CA ALA A 297 7.77 -26.64 -5.48
C ALA A 297 7.92 -28.15 -5.49
N THR A 298 8.71 -28.69 -4.56
CA THR A 298 8.92 -30.14 -4.47
C THR A 298 7.61 -30.85 -4.18
N PHE A 299 6.80 -30.36 -3.24
CA PHE A 299 5.47 -30.92 -2.96
C PHE A 299 4.57 -30.93 -4.20
N ILE A 300 4.53 -29.84 -4.96
CA ILE A 300 3.74 -29.74 -6.20
C ILE A 300 4.27 -30.72 -7.25
N THR A 301 5.59 -30.90 -7.39
CA THR A 301 6.16 -31.88 -8.32
C THR A 301 5.83 -33.33 -7.97
N LEU A 302 5.62 -33.65 -6.69
CA LEU A 302 5.22 -35.00 -6.27
C LEU A 302 3.78 -35.33 -6.68
N ILE A 303 2.89 -34.33 -6.69
CA ILE A 303 1.46 -34.51 -6.97
C ILE A 303 1.15 -34.33 -8.46
N SER A 304 1.94 -33.51 -9.16
CA SER A 304 1.66 -33.13 -10.55
C SER A 304 2.28 -34.09 -11.55
N SER A 305 1.47 -34.57 -12.49
CA SER A 305 1.93 -35.46 -13.58
C SER A 305 2.60 -34.71 -14.74
N THR A 306 2.35 -33.40 -14.90
CA THR A 306 2.85 -32.58 -16.02
C THR A 306 3.51 -31.30 -15.53
N ALA A 307 4.53 -30.83 -16.25
CA ALA A 307 5.22 -29.57 -15.97
C ALA A 307 4.29 -28.36 -16.16
N ALA A 308 3.33 -28.43 -17.08
CA ALA A 308 2.33 -27.38 -17.25
C ALA A 308 1.35 -27.30 -16.07
N GLY A 309 0.85 -28.44 -15.58
CA GLY A 309 -0.05 -28.49 -14.43
C GLY A 309 0.62 -28.02 -13.13
N ALA A 310 1.86 -28.46 -12.90
CA ALA A 310 2.67 -27.99 -11.77
C ALA A 310 2.88 -26.48 -11.80
N ARG A 311 3.14 -25.93 -13.00
CA ARG A 311 3.32 -24.48 -13.16
C ARG A 311 2.05 -23.71 -12.84
N GLY A 312 0.90 -24.13 -13.36
CA GLY A 312 -0.39 -23.51 -13.09
C GLY A 312 -0.77 -23.56 -11.62
N LEU A 313 -0.59 -24.71 -10.97
CA LEU A 313 -0.89 -24.88 -9.54
C LEU A 313 0.01 -24.00 -8.66
N MET A 314 1.31 -23.96 -8.94
CA MET A 314 2.21 -23.08 -8.22
C MET A 314 1.83 -21.61 -8.41
N GLN A 315 1.53 -21.18 -9.63
CA GLN A 315 1.12 -19.80 -9.89
C GLN A 315 -0.16 -19.43 -9.12
N ALA A 316 -1.15 -20.32 -9.07
CA ALA A 316 -2.36 -20.11 -8.29
C ALA A 316 -2.08 -19.98 -6.79
N ILE A 317 -1.22 -20.85 -6.23
CA ILE A 317 -0.83 -20.80 -4.81
C ILE A 317 -0.09 -19.50 -4.49
N ILE A 318 0.84 -19.06 -5.35
CA ILE A 318 1.60 -17.82 -5.16
C ILE A 318 0.66 -16.61 -5.15
N ILE A 319 -0.26 -16.52 -6.11
CA ILE A 319 -1.22 -15.41 -6.19
C ILE A 319 -2.14 -15.40 -4.96
N ALA A 320 -2.66 -16.57 -4.57
CA ALA A 320 -3.51 -16.70 -3.39
C ALA A 320 -2.78 -16.28 -2.10
N MET A 321 -1.56 -16.79 -1.88
CA MET A 321 -0.75 -16.40 -0.72
C MET A 321 -0.41 -14.90 -0.72
N THR A 322 -0.06 -14.35 -1.88
CA THR A 322 0.26 -12.92 -2.02
C THR A 322 -0.97 -12.07 -1.72
N PHE A 323 -2.13 -12.42 -2.25
CA PHE A 323 -3.39 -11.73 -1.97
C PHE A 323 -3.76 -11.77 -0.48
N VAL A 324 -3.76 -12.96 0.13
CA VAL A 324 -4.10 -13.12 1.56
C VAL A 324 -3.12 -12.41 2.49
N SER A 325 -1.84 -12.35 2.11
CA SER A 325 -0.82 -11.60 2.86
C SER A 325 -0.92 -10.08 2.72
N GLY A 326 -1.81 -9.59 1.84
CA GLY A 326 -1.95 -8.17 1.52
C GLY A 326 -0.98 -7.67 0.45
N GLY A 327 -0.13 -8.50 -0.17
CA GLY A 327 0.94 -8.03 -1.08
C GLY A 327 0.49 -7.16 -2.26
N PHE A 328 -0.79 -7.14 -2.63
CA PHE A 328 -1.33 -6.24 -3.66
C PHE A 328 -1.92 -4.94 -3.10
N MET A 329 -2.53 -5.00 -1.92
CA MET A 329 -3.17 -3.88 -1.24
C MET A 329 -3.18 -4.13 0.28
N PRO A 330 -2.89 -3.13 1.11
CA PRO A 330 -3.04 -3.26 2.56
C PRO A 330 -4.49 -3.65 2.91
N LEU A 331 -4.68 -4.85 3.48
CA LEU A 331 -6.01 -5.34 3.84
C LEU A 331 -6.34 -4.91 5.29
N PRO A 332 -7.37 -4.09 5.52
CA PRO A 332 -7.74 -3.60 6.86
C PRO A 332 -8.47 -4.62 7.75
N MET A 333 -8.77 -5.81 7.21
CA MET A 333 -9.65 -6.78 7.85
C MET A 333 -8.86 -7.80 8.68
N GLU A 334 -9.15 -7.91 9.99
CA GLU A 334 -8.55 -8.92 10.89
C GLU A 334 -8.63 -10.35 10.36
N PHE A 335 -9.69 -10.66 9.61
CA PHE A 335 -9.90 -11.97 9.00
C PHE A 335 -8.74 -12.38 8.08
N PHE A 336 -8.28 -11.47 7.22
CA PHE A 336 -7.16 -11.75 6.32
C PHE A 336 -5.83 -11.83 7.05
N GLN A 337 -5.67 -11.09 8.16
CA GLN A 337 -4.48 -11.23 9.00
C GLN A 337 -4.42 -12.60 9.70
N LYS A 338 -5.57 -13.10 10.20
CA LYS A 338 -5.65 -14.43 10.83
C LYS A 338 -5.32 -15.56 9.86
N ILE A 339 -5.85 -15.50 8.63
CA ILE A 339 -5.54 -16.50 7.60
C ILE A 339 -4.12 -16.31 7.08
N GLY A 340 -3.70 -15.06 6.88
CA GLY A 340 -2.36 -14.67 6.43
C GLY A 340 -1.28 -15.18 7.36
N ALA A 341 -1.50 -15.21 8.67
CA ALA A 341 -0.55 -15.72 9.66
C ALA A 341 -0.13 -17.18 9.44
N PHE A 342 -0.88 -17.98 8.67
CA PHE A 342 -0.47 -19.34 8.27
C PHE A 342 0.43 -19.36 7.03
N THR A 343 0.60 -18.24 6.34
CA THR A 343 1.38 -18.12 5.11
C THR A 343 2.79 -17.61 5.37
N VAL A 344 3.76 -18.11 4.61
CA VAL A 344 5.14 -17.59 4.63
C VAL A 344 5.21 -16.14 4.13
N ASN A 345 4.32 -15.75 3.21
CA ASN A 345 4.28 -14.39 2.67
C ASN A 345 3.94 -13.34 3.73
N HIS A 346 3.01 -13.63 4.64
CA HIS A 346 2.62 -12.69 5.68
C HIS A 346 3.77 -12.34 6.62
N TRP A 347 4.46 -13.37 7.15
CA TRP A 347 5.59 -13.15 8.06
C TRP A 347 6.79 -12.53 7.34
N ALA A 348 7.06 -12.92 6.09
CA ALA A 348 8.05 -12.25 5.26
C ALA A 348 7.76 -10.76 5.07
N MET A 349 6.52 -10.42 4.67
CA MET A 349 6.09 -9.05 4.44
C MET A 349 6.17 -8.21 5.71
N GLN A 350 5.67 -8.73 6.84
CA GLN A 350 5.78 -8.04 8.13
C GLN A 350 7.23 -7.84 8.56
N SER A 351 8.11 -8.83 8.35
CA SER A 351 9.53 -8.70 8.67
C SER A 351 10.16 -7.56 7.86
N MET A 352 9.93 -7.54 6.55
CA MET A 352 10.48 -6.52 5.64
C MET A 352 9.95 -5.13 5.96
N LEU A 353 8.64 -4.98 6.14
CA LEU A 353 8.04 -3.69 6.49
C LEU A 353 8.54 -3.19 7.85
N ARG A 354 8.59 -4.03 8.89
CA ARG A 354 9.12 -3.63 10.21
C ARG A 354 10.59 -3.21 10.14
N MET A 355 11.40 -3.85 9.29
CA MET A 355 12.78 -3.41 9.02
C MET A 355 12.82 -2.04 8.32
N MET A 356 11.96 -1.82 7.32
CA MET A 356 11.86 -0.52 6.62
C MET A 356 11.40 0.61 7.53
N LEU A 357 10.56 0.29 8.53
CA LEU A 357 10.04 1.22 9.54
C LEU A 357 10.99 1.43 10.74
N ASP A 358 12.19 0.84 10.73
CA ASP A 358 13.15 0.93 11.84
C ASP A 358 12.51 0.59 13.22
N SER A 359 11.63 -0.43 13.19
CA SER A 359 10.93 -0.93 14.38
C SER A 359 11.89 -1.66 15.33
N GLU A 360 11.46 -1.86 16.57
CA GLU A 360 12.24 -2.62 17.56
C GLU A 360 12.69 -3.99 17.03
N VAL A 361 13.98 -4.29 17.24
CA VAL A 361 14.63 -5.52 16.75
C VAL A 361 13.94 -6.78 17.25
N HIS A 362 13.40 -6.77 18.47
CA HIS A 362 12.67 -7.89 19.04
C HIS A 362 11.43 -8.29 18.20
N LEU A 363 10.70 -7.30 17.68
CA LEU A 363 9.52 -7.53 16.85
C LEU A 363 9.91 -8.12 15.49
N ILE A 364 11.02 -7.63 14.91
CA ILE A 364 11.55 -8.16 13.65
C ILE A 364 11.99 -9.61 13.84
N ILE A 365 12.75 -9.91 14.89
CA ILE A 365 13.23 -11.27 15.18
C ILE A 365 12.05 -12.22 15.41
N THR A 366 11.00 -11.79 16.09
CA THR A 366 9.79 -12.61 16.30
C THR A 366 9.14 -13.00 14.96
N CYS A 367 9.00 -12.05 14.03
CA CYS A 367 8.46 -12.34 12.70
C CYS A 367 9.36 -13.28 11.89
N VAL A 368 10.68 -13.05 11.91
CA VAL A 368 11.67 -13.93 11.25
C VAL A 368 11.67 -15.32 11.86
N GLY A 369 11.54 -15.43 13.19
CA GLY A 369 11.45 -16.69 13.92
C GLY A 369 10.20 -17.49 13.53
N MET A 370 9.05 -16.83 13.38
CA MET A 370 7.83 -17.49 12.94
C MET A 370 7.91 -17.94 11.46
N LEU A 371 8.52 -17.11 10.59
CA LEU A 371 8.82 -17.51 9.22
C LEU A 371 9.73 -18.75 9.18
N ALA A 372 10.78 -18.79 10.02
CA ALA A 372 11.67 -19.92 10.13
C ALA A 372 10.95 -21.18 10.63
N ALA A 373 10.06 -21.05 11.63
CA ALA A 373 9.26 -22.16 12.15
C ALA A 373 8.33 -22.75 11.08
N ILE A 374 7.63 -21.91 10.32
CA ILE A 374 6.76 -22.37 9.21
C ILE A 374 7.60 -23.03 8.11
N THR A 375 8.74 -22.42 7.75
CA THR A 375 9.66 -22.99 6.74
C THR A 375 10.18 -24.36 7.17
N ALA A 376 10.56 -24.51 8.44
CA ALA A 376 11.03 -25.78 9.01
C ALA A 376 9.91 -26.84 9.03
N ALA A 377 8.69 -26.47 9.42
CA ALA A 377 7.54 -27.36 9.42
C ALA A 377 7.21 -27.85 8.00
N LEU A 378 7.18 -26.94 7.00
CA LEU A 378 6.99 -27.29 5.60
C LEU A 378 8.10 -28.21 5.09
N SER A 379 9.36 -27.91 5.42
CA SER A 379 10.52 -28.72 5.00
C SER A 379 10.48 -30.12 5.61
N ALA A 380 10.10 -30.23 6.89
CA ALA A 380 9.92 -31.50 7.57
C ALA A 380 8.78 -32.33 6.96
N ALA A 381 7.65 -31.71 6.66
CA ALA A 381 6.52 -32.35 5.99
C ALA A 381 6.92 -32.88 4.60
N ALA A 382 7.66 -32.08 3.82
CA ALA A 382 8.18 -32.50 2.52
C ALA A 382 9.15 -33.68 2.64
N MET A 383 10.07 -33.66 3.61
CA MET A 383 10.99 -34.78 3.85
C MET A 383 10.25 -36.06 4.26
N PHE A 384 9.24 -35.96 5.14
CA PHE A 384 8.45 -37.11 5.56
C PHE A 384 7.65 -37.72 4.40
N MET A 385 7.04 -36.88 3.57
CA MET A 385 6.31 -37.35 2.39
C MET A 385 7.23 -37.91 1.32
N TYR A 386 8.42 -37.33 1.11
CA TYR A 386 9.42 -37.90 0.20
C TYR A 386 9.85 -39.30 0.63
N ARG A 387 10.04 -39.53 1.94
CA ARG A 387 10.35 -40.86 2.49
C ARG A 387 9.21 -41.86 2.30
N LYS A 388 7.95 -41.40 2.42
CA LYS A 388 6.75 -42.25 2.31
C LYS A 388 6.35 -42.56 0.86
N VAL A 389 6.54 -41.59 -0.04
CA VAL A 389 6.25 -41.73 -1.47
C VAL A 389 7.34 -42.52 -2.18
N GLY A 390 8.53 -42.63 -1.57
CA GLY A 390 9.56 -43.62 -1.91
C GLY A 390 9.72 -43.77 -3.42
N TYR A 391 10.68 -43.05 -4.00
CA TYR A 391 11.32 -43.52 -5.23
C TYR A 391 11.99 -44.89 -4.93
N HIS A 392 11.18 -45.94 -4.80
CA HIS A 392 11.57 -47.30 -5.09
C HIS A 392 11.79 -47.30 -6.60
N ALA A 393 13.04 -47.00 -6.96
CA ALA A 393 13.59 -47.37 -8.25
C ALA A 393 13.55 -48.89 -8.39
#